data_AF-A0A3D3ZS89-F1
#
_entry.id   AF-A0A3D3ZS89-F1
#
_cell.length_a   1.000
_cell.length_b   1.000
_cell.length_c   1.000
_cell.angle_alpha   90.00
_cell.angle_beta   90.00
_cell.angle_gamma   90.00
#
_symmetry.space_group_name_H-M   'P 1'
#
loop_
_entity.id
_entity.type
_entity.pdbx_description
1 polymer ?
#
loop_
_entity_poly.entity_id
_entity_poly.type
_entity_poly.pdbx_seq_one_letter_code
_entity_poly.pdbx_strand_id
1 'polypeptide(L)' 'MERINFTSDLSLSRIVCGMWPLGDVDAPPKKTVQAKIEACLEQGITTMDQASIYG' A
#
# COMPACT_ATOMS: atom_id res chain seq x y z
N MET A 1 12.38 -6.12 6.20
CA MET A 1 10.98 -6.59 6.20
C MET A 1 10.94 -8.10 5.94
N GLU A 2 10.15 -8.84 6.71
CA GLU A 2 9.88 -10.27 6.45
C GLU A 2 8.95 -10.42 5.23
N ARG A 3 9.18 -11.45 4.41
CA ARG A 3 8.37 -11.73 3.22
C ARG A 3 7.63 -13.07 3.33
N ILE A 4 6.47 -13.15 2.69
CA ILE A 4 5.64 -14.35 2.57
C ILE A 4 5.62 -14.81 1.14
N ASN A 5 6.04 -16.06 0.89
CA ASN A 5 5.84 -16.69 -0.40
C ASN A 5 4.38 -17.14 -0.51
N PHE A 6 3.66 -16.54 -1.44
CA PHE A 6 2.26 -16.85 -1.68
C PHE A 6 2.12 -17.93 -2.76
N THR A 7 3.03 -17.92 -3.74
CA THR A 7 3.24 -18.97 -4.74
C THR A 7 4.75 -19.21 -4.91
N SER A 8 5.15 -20.08 -5.83
CA SER A 8 6.57 -20.35 -6.14
C SER A 8 7.32 -19.15 -6.71
N ASP A 9 6.60 -18.20 -7.32
CA ASP A 9 7.12 -17.05 -8.05
C ASP A 9 6.64 -15.69 -7.48
N LEU A 10 5.68 -15.70 -6.55
CA LEU A 10 5.16 -14.50 -5.91
C LEU A 10 5.49 -14.49 -4.42
N SER A 11 6.17 -13.43 -4.00
CA SER A 11 6.47 -13.14 -2.61
C SER A 11 5.92 -11.77 -2.25
N LEU A 12 5.24 -11.64 -1.12
CA LEU A 12 4.63 -10.41 -0.62
C LEU A 12 5.35 -9.92 0.64
N SER A 13 5.28 -8.64 0.97
CA SER A 13 5.69 -8.18 2.31
C SER A 13 4.71 -8.73 3.36
N ARG A 14 5.21 -9.10 4.55
CA ARG A 14 4.35 -9.61 5.64
C ARG A 14 3.26 -8.62 6.05
N ILE A 15 3.53 -7.32 5.90
CA ILE A 15 2.58 -6.23 6.12
C ILE A 15 2.11 -5.70 4.76
N VAL A 16 0.82 -5.34 4.67
CA VAL A 16 0.20 -4.74 3.49
C VAL A 16 -0.26 -3.33 3.83
N CYS A 17 0.02 -2.36 2.96
CA CYS A 17 -0.42 -0.98 3.12
C CYS A 17 -1.83 -0.80 2.55
N GLY A 18 -2.82 -0.58 3.41
CA GLY A 18 -4.20 -0.27 3.00
C GLY A 18 -4.32 1.14 2.44
N MET A 19 -4.95 1.29 1.28
CA MET A 19 -5.07 2.59 0.60
C MET A 19 -6.42 3.29 0.81
N TRP A 20 -7.43 2.63 1.36
CA TRP A 20 -8.74 3.22 1.65
C TRP A 20 -8.73 4.20 2.84
N PRO A 21 -9.50 5.32 2.79
CA PRO A 21 -10.20 5.89 1.64
C PRO A 21 -9.35 6.89 0.83
N LEU A 22 -9.57 6.94 -0.49
CA LEU A 22 -8.91 7.90 -1.40
C LEU A 22 -9.84 9.00 -1.92
N GLY A 23 -11.16 8.86 -1.81
CA GLY A 23 -12.14 9.75 -2.45
C GLY A 23 -13.12 10.47 -1.52
N ASP A 24 -12.83 10.58 -0.23
CA ASP A 24 -13.67 11.36 0.71
C ASP A 24 -13.38 12.88 0.63
N VAL A 25 -14.26 13.71 1.18
CA VAL A 25 -14.11 15.20 1.17
C VAL A 25 -12.83 15.64 1.89
N ASP A 26 -12.34 14.81 2.81
CA ASP A 26 -11.08 14.94 3.54
C ASP A 26 -9.94 14.06 2.99
N ALA A 27 -10.07 13.57 1.75
CA ALA A 27 -9.07 12.68 1.15
C ALA A 27 -7.68 13.33 1.16
N PRO A 28 -6.64 12.57 1.55
CA PRO A 28 -5.28 13.08 1.51
C PRO A 28 -4.91 13.50 0.08
N PRO A 29 -4.32 14.69 -0.12
CA PRO A 29 -3.84 15.11 -1.43
C PRO A 29 -2.95 14.04 -2.09
N LYS A 30 -2.89 14.02 -3.43
CA LYS A 30 -2.02 13.08 -4.17
C LYS A 30 -0.58 13.02 -3.62
N LYS A 31 -0.04 14.15 -3.19
CA LYS A 31 1.28 14.24 -2.54
C LYS A 31 1.38 13.46 -1.23
N THR A 32 0.32 13.49 -0.41
CA THR A 32 0.25 12.74 0.86
C THR A 32 0.14 11.23 0.60
N VAL A 33 -0.63 10.83 -0.41
CA VAL A 33 -0.71 9.42 -0.84
C VAL A 33 0.66 8.92 -1.32
N GLN A 34 1.35 9.71 -2.14
CA GLN A 34 2.70 9.38 -2.61
C GLN A 34 3.69 9.27 -1.44
N ALA A 35 3.72 10.24 -0.54
CA ALA A 35 4.61 10.21 0.62
C ALA A 35 4.36 8.99 1.51
N LYS A 36 3.10 8.58 1.67
CA LYS A 36 2.73 7.34 2.37
C LYS A 36 3.32 6.10 1.68
N ILE A 37 3.17 6.00 0.35
CA ILE A 37 3.73 4.90 -0.44
C ILE A 37 5.26 4.86 -0.30
N GLU A 38 5.92 6.00 -0.45
CA GLU A 38 7.38 6.13 -0.32
C GLU A 38 7.85 5.67 1.08
N ALA A 39 7.23 6.17 2.14
CA ALA A 39 7.54 5.77 3.52
C ALA A 39 7.31 4.27 3.78
N CYS A 40 6.30 3.66 3.15
CA CYS A 40 6.09 2.22 3.21
C CYS A 40 7.20 1.44 2.51
N LEU A 41 7.61 1.88 1.32
CA LEU A 41 8.68 1.25 0.55
C LEU A 41 10.03 1.33 1.27
N GLU A 42 10.35 2.46 1.90
CA GLU A 42 11.56 2.63 2.73
C GLU A 42 11.62 1.62 3.89
N GLN A 43 10.47 1.22 4.43
CA GLN A 43 10.36 0.20 5.47
C GLN A 43 10.31 -1.24 4.91
N GLY A 44 10.34 -1.40 3.59
CA GLY A 44 10.24 -2.67 2.88
C GLY A 44 8.81 -3.23 2.78
N ILE A 45 7.78 -2.42 3.03
CA ILE A 45 6.37 -2.75 2.77
C ILE A 45 6.13 -2.53 1.27
N THR A 46 6.15 -3.62 0.51
CA THR A 46 6.08 -3.59 -0.97
C THR A 46 4.72 -4.00 -1.52
N THR A 47 3.78 -4.37 -0.66
CA THR A 47 2.44 -4.82 -1.05
C THR A 47 1.41 -3.78 -0.62
N MET A 48 0.58 -3.33 -1.56
CA MET A 48 -0.42 -2.28 -1.39
C MET A 48 -1.81 -2.89 -1.64
N ASP A 49 -2.78 -2.60 -0.77
CA ASP A 49 -4.17 -2.98 -0.94
C ASP A 49 -4.97 -1.84 -1.58
N GLN A 50 -5.56 -2.10 -2.74
CA GLN A 50 -6.26 -1.13 -3.58
C GLN A 50 -7.50 -1.77 -4.19
N ALA A 51 -8.60 -1.00 -4.30
CA ALA A 51 -9.81 -1.42 -4.99
C ALA A 51 -10.42 -0.29 -5.82
N SER A 52 -11.21 -0.64 -6.84
CA SER A 52 -11.90 0.33 -7.71
C SER A 52 -12.98 1.15 -6.98
N ILE A 53 -13.45 0.66 -5.83
CA ILE A 53 -14.42 1.35 -4.99
C ILE A 53 -13.78 2.27 -3.96
N TYR A 54 -12.43 2.38 -3.95
CA TYR A 54 -11.72 3.12 -2.91
C TYR A 54 -11.83 4.66 -2.99
N GLY A 55 -12.72 5.15 -3.85
CA GLY A 55 -12.85 6.55 -4.22
C GLY A 55 -11.92 6.88 -5.37
#